data_AF-A0A1A3P7A6-F1
#
_entry.id   AF-A0A1A3P7A6-F1
#
_cell.length_a   1.000
_cell.length_b   1.000
_cell.length_c   1.000
_cell.angle_alpha   90.00
_cell.angle_beta   90.00
_cell.angle_gamma   90.00
#
_symmetry.space_group_name_H-M   'P 1'
#
loop_
_entity.id
_entity.type
_entity.pdbx_description
1 polymer ?
#
loop_
_entity_poly.entity_id
_entity_poly.type
_entity_poly.pdbx_seq_one_letter_code
_entity_poly.pdbx_strand_id
1 'polypeptide(L)'
;MPTAPPAGWYVDPDGSPGQRYWDGQRWTSHRRAGPPTSRAGVVARLRERWAKWPVPMRVLLTTVLVLALIGIGWKLATESPGDDWDSLPNRLNCQIEDGPKPPENLTISSVEVKHPRSNVLQLTVRFAKALPSSPTGTPKTKFVGYVLTYDVANDGTKFAELGPAQDTDDLAITDAQSADPGESGMRPDRDTNARRIAPDTISILLDLTRFGVDDQRVRPDLTLNAQFDTPSTTTVRFARQVCR
;
A
#
# COMPACT_ATOMS: atom_id res chain seq x y z
N MET A 1 51.86 -44.32 -12.20
CA MET A 1 51.15 -45.56 -12.57
C MET A 1 49.99 -45.73 -11.59
N PRO A 2 48.75 -46.05 -12.01
CA PRO A 2 47.67 -46.25 -11.04
C PRO A 2 47.93 -47.54 -10.26
N THR A 3 48.19 -47.41 -8.96
CA THR A 3 48.30 -48.54 -8.03
C THR A 3 46.89 -49.07 -7.76
N ALA A 4 46.61 -50.32 -8.11
CA ALA A 4 45.33 -50.96 -7.78
C ALA A 4 45.08 -50.92 -6.26
N PRO A 5 43.81 -50.83 -5.81
CA PRO A 5 43.50 -50.84 -4.38
C PRO A 5 43.99 -52.14 -3.72
N PRO A 6 44.43 -52.09 -2.45
CA PRO A 6 44.87 -53.28 -1.73
C PRO A 6 43.74 -54.30 -1.58
N ALA A 7 44.09 -55.57 -1.32
CA ALA A 7 43.09 -56.61 -1.12
C ALA A 7 42.17 -56.26 0.06
N GLY A 8 40.86 -56.37 -0.13
CA GLY A 8 39.88 -55.91 0.85
C GLY A 8 38.43 -55.99 0.38
N TRP A 9 37.51 -55.62 1.26
CA TRP A 9 36.08 -55.58 0.96
C TRP A 9 35.67 -54.19 0.49
N TYR A 10 35.13 -54.11 -0.71
CA TYR A 10 34.71 -52.86 -1.34
C TYR A 10 33.26 -52.97 -1.82
N VAL A 11 32.62 -51.83 -2.09
CA VAL A 11 31.24 -51.80 -2.63
C VAL A 11 31.19 -52.60 -3.94
N ASP A 12 30.20 -53.49 -4.08
CA ASP A 12 30.08 -54.34 -5.27
C ASP A 12 29.82 -53.46 -6.51
N PRO A 13 30.73 -53.41 -7.50
CA PRO A 13 30.55 -52.58 -8.70
C PRO A 13 29.38 -53.05 -9.57
N ASP A 14 28.92 -54.30 -9.40
CA ASP A 14 27.74 -54.83 -10.09
C ASP A 14 26.41 -54.25 -9.53
N GLY A 15 26.48 -53.32 -8.57
CA GLY A 15 25.31 -52.62 -8.01
C GLY A 15 24.51 -53.41 -6.98
N SER A 16 25.03 -54.57 -6.55
CA SER A 16 24.38 -55.37 -5.49
C SER A 16 24.47 -54.66 -4.13
N PRO A 17 23.42 -54.71 -3.28
CA PRO A 17 23.45 -54.12 -1.94
C PRO A 17 24.34 -54.95 -1.02
N GLY A 18 25.65 -54.72 -1.10
CA GLY A 18 26.67 -55.49 -0.39
C GLY A 18 28.08 -55.05 -0.73
N GLN A 19 29.05 -55.75 -0.15
CA GLN A 19 30.46 -55.60 -0.46
C GLN A 19 30.99 -56.87 -1.11
N ARG A 20 31.88 -56.72 -2.08
CA ARG A 20 32.57 -57.81 -2.78
C ARG A 20 34.06 -57.76 -2.43
N TYR A 21 34.71 -58.92 -2.34
CA TYR A 21 36.12 -58.96 -1.97
C TYR A 21 37.01 -58.79 -3.22
N TRP A 22 37.90 -57.81 -3.18
CA TRP A 22 38.97 -57.56 -4.14
C TRP A 22 40.26 -58.23 -3.65
N ASP A 23 40.91 -59.03 -4.48
CA ASP A 23 42.13 -59.76 -4.11
C ASP A 23 43.44 -58.99 -4.38
N GLY A 24 43.34 -57.76 -4.91
CA GLY A 24 44.47 -56.95 -5.35
C GLY A 24 44.66 -56.91 -6.87
N GLN A 25 44.07 -57.87 -7.60
CA GLN A 25 44.12 -57.92 -9.07
C GLN A 25 42.73 -58.03 -9.72
N ARG A 26 41.77 -58.69 -9.07
CA ARG A 26 40.40 -58.88 -9.56
C ARG A 26 39.36 -59.01 -8.45
N TRP A 27 38.09 -58.84 -8.83
CA TRP A 27 36.95 -59.09 -7.96
C TRP A 27 36.70 -60.60 -7.82
N THR A 28 36.73 -61.10 -6.59
CA THR A 28 36.44 -62.51 -6.28
C THR A 28 34.93 -62.76 -6.23
N SER A 29 34.47 -64.01 -6.19
CA SER A 29 33.04 -64.34 -6.02
C SER A 29 32.51 -64.13 -4.60
N HIS A 30 33.37 -63.80 -3.63
CA HIS A 30 32.96 -63.59 -2.24
C HIS A 30 32.20 -62.27 -2.09
N ARG A 31 30.95 -62.37 -1.64
CA ARG A 31 30.06 -61.24 -1.34
C ARG A 31 29.62 -61.29 0.12
N ARG A 32 29.50 -60.13 0.76
CA ARG A 32 28.94 -59.98 2.11
C ARG A 32 27.88 -58.89 2.14
N ALA A 33 26.85 -59.08 2.95
CA ALA A 33 25.83 -58.05 3.17
C ALA A 33 26.45 -56.81 3.80
N GLY A 34 26.13 -55.63 3.26
CA GLY A 34 26.54 -54.35 3.84
C GLY A 34 25.73 -54.03 5.10
N PRO A 35 26.22 -53.13 5.98
CA PRO A 35 25.43 -52.66 7.10
C PRO A 35 24.13 -52.00 6.58
N PRO A 36 22.97 -52.23 7.21
CA PRO A 36 21.71 -51.63 6.77
C PRO A 36 21.80 -50.10 6.83
N THR A 37 21.51 -49.43 5.73
CA THR A 37 21.53 -47.98 5.60
C THR A 37 20.47 -47.33 6.50
N SER A 38 20.89 -46.39 7.33
CA SER A 38 20.16 -45.79 8.45
C SER A 38 18.85 -45.07 8.08
N ARG A 39 18.63 -44.69 6.82
CA ARG A 39 17.38 -44.03 6.37
C ARG A 39 16.17 -44.96 6.38
N ALA A 40 16.33 -46.24 6.07
CA ALA A 40 15.22 -47.20 6.08
C ALA A 40 14.70 -47.45 7.51
N GLY A 41 15.59 -47.41 8.51
CA GLY A 41 15.24 -47.65 9.91
C GLY A 41 14.50 -46.51 10.61
N VAL A 42 14.53 -45.29 10.07
CA VAL A 42 13.76 -44.15 10.62
C VAL A 42 12.31 -44.23 10.13
N VAL A 43 12.12 -44.45 8.83
CA VAL A 43 10.77 -44.59 8.23
C VAL A 43 10.05 -45.83 8.76
N ALA A 44 10.75 -46.95 8.95
CA ALA A 44 10.18 -48.17 9.53
C ALA A 44 9.74 -47.98 11.00
N ARG A 45 10.56 -47.32 11.83
CA ARG A 45 10.22 -47.05 13.25
C ARG A 45 9.06 -46.09 13.44
N LEU A 46 8.90 -45.12 12.53
CA LEU A 46 7.72 -44.26 12.50
C LEU A 46 6.47 -45.06 12.12
N ARG A 47 6.55 -45.93 11.11
CA ARG A 47 5.41 -46.76 10.66
C ARG A 47 4.89 -47.72 11.73
N GLU A 48 5.78 -48.34 12.51
CA GLU A 48 5.39 -49.26 13.59
C GLU A 48 4.76 -48.54 14.80
N ARG A 49 5.29 -47.36 15.18
CA ARG A 49 4.69 -46.56 16.27
C ARG A 49 3.33 -46.00 15.88
N TRP A 50 3.14 -45.66 14.61
CA TRP A 50 1.86 -45.20 14.09
C TRP A 50 0.81 -46.31 14.04
N ALA A 51 1.19 -47.56 13.77
CA ALA A 51 0.27 -48.70 13.66
C ALA A 51 -0.42 -49.10 14.98
N LYS A 52 0.16 -48.74 16.15
CA LYS A 52 -0.39 -49.07 17.48
C LYS A 52 -1.47 -48.12 17.99
N TRP A 53 -1.73 -47.01 17.30
CA TRP A 53 -2.77 -46.07 17.73
C TRP A 53 -4.15 -46.55 17.26
N PRO A 54 -5.17 -46.60 18.15
CA PRO A 54 -6.53 -46.97 17.78
C PRO A 54 -7.06 -45.98 16.73
N VAL A 55 -7.76 -46.51 15.72
CA VAL A 55 -8.33 -45.76 14.59
C VAL A 55 -9.01 -44.44 14.98
N PRO A 56 -9.87 -44.36 16.03
CA PRO A 56 -10.51 -43.09 16.40
C PRO A 56 -9.52 -41.98 16.78
N MET A 57 -8.37 -42.33 17.36
CA MET A 57 -7.37 -41.34 17.78
C MET A 57 -6.61 -40.74 16.58
N ARG A 58 -6.41 -41.52 15.51
CA ARG A 58 -5.79 -41.02 14.27
C ARG A 58 -6.71 -40.06 13.54
N VAL A 59 -8.00 -40.40 13.47
CA VAL A 59 -9.02 -39.54 12.86
C VAL A 59 -9.14 -38.24 13.65
N LEU A 60 -9.14 -38.30 14.99
CA LEU A 60 -9.20 -37.11 15.83
C LEU A 60 -7.99 -36.19 15.59
N LEU A 61 -6.77 -36.74 15.54
CA LEU A 61 -5.55 -35.97 15.30
C LEU A 61 -5.55 -35.27 13.93
N THR A 62 -5.97 -35.97 12.87
CA THR A 62 -6.07 -35.38 11.52
C THR A 62 -7.11 -34.27 11.46
N THR A 63 -8.26 -34.47 12.11
CA THR A 63 -9.33 -33.47 12.15
C THR A 63 -8.90 -32.23 12.92
N VAL A 64 -8.24 -32.39 14.07
CA VAL A 64 -7.70 -31.27 14.85
C VAL A 64 -6.63 -30.51 14.06
N LEU A 65 -5.74 -31.20 13.34
CA LEU A 65 -4.74 -30.54 12.51
C LEU A 65 -5.38 -29.73 11.36
N VAL A 66 -6.39 -30.30 10.69
CA VAL A 66 -7.12 -29.62 9.61
C VAL A 66 -7.87 -28.40 10.16
N LEU A 67 -8.57 -28.55 11.29
CA LEU A 67 -9.26 -27.42 11.94
C LEU A 67 -8.29 -26.35 12.43
N ALA A 68 -7.11 -26.72 12.92
CA ALA A 68 -6.06 -25.78 13.30
C ALA A 68 -5.53 -25.02 12.07
N LEU A 69 -5.29 -25.69 10.94
CA LEU A 69 -4.86 -25.05 9.70
C LEU A 69 -5.94 -24.14 9.11
N ILE A 70 -7.21 -24.57 9.16
CA ILE A 70 -8.35 -23.73 8.76
C ILE A 70 -8.46 -22.52 9.69
N GLY A 71 -8.31 -22.70 11.01
CA GLY A 71 -8.34 -21.61 11.98
C GLY A 71 -7.17 -20.63 11.84
N ILE A 72 -5.96 -21.11 11.56
CA ILE A 72 -4.78 -20.29 11.28
C ILE A 72 -4.95 -19.54 9.96
N GLY A 73 -5.44 -20.22 8.92
CA GLY A 73 -5.73 -19.60 7.62
C GLY A 73 -6.81 -18.54 7.73
N TRP A 74 -7.87 -18.77 8.52
CA TRP A 74 -8.86 -17.75 8.84
C TRP A 74 -8.26 -16.59 9.64
N LYS A 75 -7.45 -16.85 10.67
CA LYS A 75 -6.82 -15.77 11.46
C LYS A 75 -5.94 -14.85 10.62
N LEU A 76 -5.18 -15.41 9.67
CA LEU A 76 -4.35 -14.66 8.73
C LEU A 76 -5.17 -13.94 7.64
N ALA A 77 -6.35 -14.46 7.30
CA ALA A 77 -7.24 -13.84 6.31
C ALA A 77 -8.19 -12.78 6.92
N THR A 78 -8.43 -12.84 8.23
CA THR A 78 -9.31 -11.89 8.95
C THR A 78 -8.60 -10.65 9.47
N GLU A 79 -7.30 -10.47 9.18
CA GLU A 79 -6.74 -9.12 9.16
C GLU A 79 -7.36 -8.41 7.95
N SER A 80 -8.62 -8.03 8.09
CA SER A 80 -9.20 -6.99 7.25
C SER A 80 -8.27 -5.78 7.34
N PRO A 81 -7.95 -5.10 6.22
CA PRO A 81 -7.35 -3.76 6.21
C PRO A 81 -8.26 -2.69 6.85
N GLY A 82 -9.12 -3.10 7.79
CA GLY A 82 -10.20 -2.33 8.36
C GLY A 82 -9.68 -1.32 9.38
N ASP A 83 -10.06 -0.08 9.12
CA ASP A 83 -10.13 1.06 10.02
C ASP A 83 -8.79 1.72 10.42
N ASP A 84 -7.91 1.95 9.43
CA ASP A 84 -6.79 2.90 9.56
C ASP A 84 -7.25 4.38 9.73
N TRP A 85 -8.57 4.60 9.84
CA TRP A 85 -9.24 5.87 10.10
C TRP A 85 -9.27 6.27 11.58
N ASP A 86 -8.98 5.36 12.51
CA ASP A 86 -8.93 5.67 13.95
C ASP A 86 -7.91 6.76 14.31
N SER A 87 -6.90 6.95 13.44
CA SER A 87 -5.86 7.96 13.59
C SER A 87 -6.15 9.28 12.87
N LEU A 88 -7.32 9.40 12.23
CA LEU A 88 -7.69 10.59 11.47
C LEU A 88 -7.86 11.79 12.42
N PRO A 89 -7.08 12.87 12.25
CA PRO A 89 -7.25 14.06 13.07
C PRO A 89 -8.61 14.70 12.75
N ASN A 90 -9.34 15.23 13.72
CA ASN A 90 -10.61 15.94 13.45
C ASN A 90 -10.42 17.32 12.81
N ARG A 91 -9.21 17.88 12.92
CA ARG A 91 -8.83 19.19 12.39
C ARG A 91 -7.34 19.24 12.07
N LEU A 92 -6.96 20.01 11.07
CA LEU A 92 -5.56 20.29 10.75
C LEU A 92 -5.17 21.67 11.29
N ASN A 93 -3.92 21.80 11.76
CA ASN A 93 -3.33 23.06 12.19
C ASN A 93 -2.58 23.68 11.02
N CYS A 94 -2.99 24.88 10.62
CA CYS A 94 -2.39 25.57 9.48
C CYS A 94 -1.27 26.51 9.91
N GLN A 95 -0.14 26.44 9.21
CA GLN A 95 0.99 27.35 9.34
C GLN A 95 1.21 28.09 8.02
N ILE A 96 1.50 29.38 8.11
CA ILE A 96 1.86 30.22 6.96
C ILE A 96 3.39 30.16 6.84
N GLU A 97 3.88 29.76 5.67
CA GLU A 97 5.32 29.74 5.39
C GLU A 97 5.89 31.15 5.16
N ASP A 98 7.20 31.25 5.02
CA ASP A 98 7.85 32.52 4.72
C ASP A 98 7.42 33.05 3.35
N GLY A 99 7.07 34.34 3.29
CA GLY A 99 6.71 35.01 2.04
C GLY A 99 5.72 36.16 2.23
N PRO A 100 5.18 36.69 1.12
CA PRO A 100 4.17 37.74 1.17
C PRO A 100 2.90 37.25 1.88
N LYS A 101 2.54 37.89 3.00
CA LYS A 101 1.39 37.47 3.79
C LYS A 101 0.09 37.52 2.96
N PRO A 102 -0.71 36.45 2.94
CA PRO A 102 -2.00 36.47 2.25
C PRO A 102 -2.98 37.43 2.94
N PRO A 103 -3.88 38.07 2.18
CA PRO A 103 -5.02 38.78 2.76
C PRO A 103 -5.97 37.82 3.49
N GLU A 104 -6.83 38.35 4.36
CA GLU A 104 -7.72 37.54 5.22
C GLU A 104 -8.71 36.68 4.42
N ASN A 105 -9.16 37.14 3.25
CA ASN A 105 -10.01 36.36 2.35
C ASN A 105 -9.28 35.21 1.64
N LEU A 106 -7.97 35.08 1.82
CA LEU A 106 -7.17 33.94 1.35
C LEU A 106 -6.50 33.20 2.52
N THR A 107 -6.76 33.60 3.77
CA THR A 107 -6.17 32.98 4.96
C THR A 107 -7.10 31.89 5.48
N ILE A 108 -6.58 30.67 5.65
CA ILE A 108 -7.33 29.54 6.20
C ILE A 108 -7.52 29.76 7.70
N SER A 109 -8.76 29.67 8.17
CA SER A 109 -9.12 29.74 9.58
C SER A 109 -9.14 28.36 10.24
N SER A 110 -9.63 27.34 9.54
CA SER A 110 -9.63 25.96 10.02
C SER A 110 -9.84 24.97 8.87
N VAL A 111 -9.32 23.76 9.02
CA VAL A 111 -9.64 22.63 8.14
C VAL A 111 -10.23 21.52 9.00
N GLU A 112 -11.53 21.25 8.86
CA GLU A 112 -12.16 20.07 9.47
C GLU A 112 -11.93 18.85 8.58
N VAL A 113 -11.68 17.71 9.21
CA VAL A 113 -11.43 16.44 8.51
C VAL A 113 -12.46 15.43 8.99
N LYS A 114 -13.10 14.74 8.04
CA LYS A 114 -14.13 13.71 8.29
C LYS A 114 -13.96 12.56 7.30
N HIS A 115 -14.52 11.41 7.64
CA HIS A 115 -14.65 10.27 6.73
C HIS A 115 -16.15 9.90 6.61
N PRO A 116 -16.92 10.53 5.71
CA PRO A 116 -18.35 10.24 5.58
C PRO A 116 -18.63 8.77 5.17
N ARG A 117 -17.63 8.08 4.62
CA ARG A 117 -17.66 6.66 4.24
C ARG A 117 -16.29 6.01 4.44
N SER A 118 -16.22 4.68 4.27
CA SER A 118 -15.02 3.86 4.50
C SER A 118 -13.82 4.21 3.62
N ASN A 119 -14.01 4.87 2.48
CA ASN A 119 -12.96 5.19 1.52
C ASN A 119 -12.96 6.66 1.09
N VAL A 120 -13.77 7.51 1.73
CA VAL A 120 -13.95 8.91 1.32
C VAL A 120 -13.37 9.82 2.38
N LEU A 121 -12.34 10.59 2.01
CA LEU A 121 -11.79 11.66 2.80
C LEU A 121 -12.55 12.96 2.52
N GLN A 122 -13.05 13.62 3.56
CA GLN A 122 -13.65 14.93 3.46
C GLN A 122 -12.81 15.98 4.19
N LEU A 123 -12.36 16.99 3.46
CA LEU A 123 -11.69 18.19 3.99
C LEU A 123 -12.62 19.40 3.82
N THR A 124 -13.01 20.03 4.92
CA THR A 124 -13.80 21.26 4.90
C THR A 124 -12.92 22.43 5.30
N VAL A 125 -12.51 23.21 4.31
CA VAL A 125 -11.61 24.35 4.46
C VAL A 125 -12.43 25.61 4.67
N ARG A 126 -12.29 26.23 5.85
CA ARG A 126 -12.89 27.52 6.17
C ARG A 126 -11.82 28.60 6.07
N PHE A 127 -12.20 29.74 5.51
CA PHE A 127 -11.37 30.93 5.38
C PHE A 127 -11.75 31.96 6.44
N ALA A 128 -10.86 32.90 6.74
CA ALA A 128 -11.13 33.95 7.73
C ALA A 128 -12.16 34.98 7.22
N LYS A 129 -12.28 35.14 5.90
CA LYS A 129 -13.30 35.96 5.23
C LYS A 129 -13.80 35.27 3.97
N ALA A 130 -14.91 35.77 3.43
CA ALA A 130 -15.44 35.33 2.14
C ALA A 130 -14.36 35.41 1.06
N LEU A 131 -14.13 34.29 0.37
CA LEU A 131 -13.16 34.17 -0.70
C LEU A 131 -13.52 35.11 -1.86
N PRO A 132 -12.53 35.50 -2.68
CA PRO A 132 -12.80 36.25 -3.90
C PRO A 132 -13.60 35.43 -4.92
N SER A 133 -14.14 36.13 -5.91
CA SER A 133 -14.72 35.53 -7.11
C SER A 133 -13.71 34.64 -7.82
N SER A 134 -14.22 33.57 -8.45
CA SER A 134 -13.40 32.62 -9.19
C SER A 134 -12.69 33.29 -10.36
N PRO A 135 -11.48 32.84 -10.69
CA PRO A 135 -10.71 33.45 -11.76
C PRO A 135 -11.37 33.17 -13.12
N THR A 136 -11.18 34.08 -14.06
CA THR A 136 -11.68 33.92 -15.44
C THR A 136 -10.61 33.29 -16.32
N GLY A 137 -11.03 32.47 -17.27
CA GLY A 137 -10.14 31.81 -18.23
C GLY A 137 -10.13 30.29 -18.08
N THR A 138 -9.10 29.68 -18.65
CA THR A 138 -8.93 28.23 -18.75
C THR A 138 -7.47 27.86 -18.48
N PRO A 139 -7.17 26.57 -18.22
CA PRO A 139 -5.78 26.11 -18.16
C PRO A 139 -4.96 26.45 -19.41
N LYS A 140 -5.60 26.53 -20.59
CA LYS A 140 -4.94 26.85 -21.87
C LYS A 140 -4.69 28.35 -22.06
N THR A 141 -5.62 29.18 -21.60
CA THR A 141 -5.56 30.64 -21.78
C THR A 141 -4.95 31.38 -20.59
N LYS A 142 -4.55 30.63 -19.55
CA LYS A 142 -4.20 31.12 -18.21
C LYS A 142 -5.42 31.72 -17.49
N PHE A 143 -5.44 31.54 -16.18
CA PHE A 143 -6.45 32.13 -15.30
C PHE A 143 -6.08 33.58 -14.96
N VAL A 144 -7.08 34.44 -14.85
CA VAL A 144 -6.96 35.85 -14.44
C VAL A 144 -7.79 36.08 -13.17
N GLY A 145 -7.18 36.73 -12.18
CA GLY A 145 -7.77 36.94 -10.85
C GLY A 145 -7.06 36.13 -9.78
N TYR A 146 -7.77 35.79 -8.71
CA TYR A 146 -7.22 34.97 -7.63
C TYR A 146 -7.26 33.49 -8.02
N VAL A 147 -6.09 32.87 -8.07
CA VAL A 147 -5.91 31.45 -8.37
C VAL A 147 -5.54 30.74 -7.08
N LEU A 148 -6.36 29.78 -6.69
CA LEU A 148 -6.20 28.94 -5.51
C LEU A 148 -5.90 27.51 -5.97
N THR A 149 -4.75 26.99 -5.58
CA THR A 149 -4.34 25.61 -5.84
C THR A 149 -4.16 24.87 -4.52
N TYR A 150 -4.81 23.73 -4.38
CA TYR A 150 -4.76 22.89 -3.19
C TYR A 150 -4.03 21.60 -3.52
N ASP A 151 -2.93 21.33 -2.80
CA ASP A 151 -2.28 20.03 -2.83
C ASP A 151 -2.75 19.21 -1.63
N VAL A 152 -3.28 18.03 -1.90
CA VAL A 152 -3.67 17.06 -0.87
C VAL A 152 -2.67 15.92 -0.89
N ALA A 153 -2.09 15.67 0.27
CA ALA A 153 -1.10 14.63 0.48
C ALA A 153 -1.52 13.69 1.59
N ASN A 154 -0.97 12.47 1.56
CA ASN A 154 -1.07 11.51 2.63
C ASN A 154 0.33 11.20 3.14
N ASP A 155 0.60 11.44 4.43
CA ASP A 155 1.95 11.33 5.02
C ASP A 155 3.02 12.05 4.18
N GLY A 156 2.72 13.26 3.72
CA GLY A 156 3.61 14.09 2.89
C GLY A 156 3.69 13.72 1.40
N THR A 157 3.05 12.63 0.95
CA THR A 157 3.02 12.24 -0.46
C THR A 157 1.79 12.82 -1.16
N LYS A 158 1.98 13.78 -2.07
CA LYS A 158 0.89 14.43 -2.84
C LYS A 158 0.21 13.40 -3.74
N PHE A 159 -1.09 13.18 -3.55
CA PHE A 159 -1.88 12.27 -4.39
C PHE A 159 -2.96 12.99 -5.21
N ALA A 160 -3.35 14.20 -4.81
CA ALA A 160 -4.32 15.01 -5.55
C ALA A 160 -3.92 16.50 -5.55
N GLU A 161 -4.12 17.15 -6.68
CA GLU A 161 -4.04 18.60 -6.85
C GLU A 161 -5.39 19.13 -7.34
N LEU A 162 -5.85 20.23 -6.73
CA LEU A 162 -7.11 20.87 -7.09
C LEU A 162 -6.87 22.33 -7.44
N GLY A 163 -7.45 22.78 -8.56
CA GLY A 163 -7.35 24.15 -9.03
C GLY A 163 -8.70 24.69 -9.52
N PRO A 164 -8.75 25.92 -10.05
CA PRO A 164 -9.98 26.50 -10.55
C PRO A 164 -10.58 25.66 -11.68
N ALA A 165 -11.88 25.35 -11.58
CA ALA A 165 -12.61 24.78 -12.71
C ALA A 165 -13.02 25.88 -13.70
N GLN A 166 -12.94 25.58 -14.99
CA GLN A 166 -13.32 26.52 -16.04
C GLN A 166 -14.79 26.94 -15.89
N ASP A 167 -15.04 28.25 -15.90
CA ASP A 167 -16.37 28.86 -15.93
C ASP A 167 -17.30 28.46 -14.77
N THR A 168 -16.75 28.05 -13.63
CA THR A 168 -17.53 27.71 -12.42
C THR A 168 -16.85 28.22 -11.14
N ASP A 169 -17.58 28.21 -10.02
CA ASP A 169 -17.02 28.46 -8.68
C ASP A 169 -16.45 27.21 -8.01
N ASP A 170 -16.42 26.09 -8.73
CA ASP A 170 -15.94 24.81 -8.25
C ASP A 170 -14.45 24.63 -8.52
N LEU A 171 -13.88 23.59 -7.92
CA LEU A 171 -12.49 23.22 -8.11
C LEU A 171 -12.42 21.95 -8.97
N ALA A 172 -11.56 21.98 -9.98
CA ALA A 172 -11.22 20.80 -10.78
C ALA A 172 -10.06 20.06 -10.13
N ILE A 173 -10.12 18.72 -10.12
CA ILE A 173 -9.01 17.87 -9.70
C ILE A 173 -8.12 17.69 -10.93
N THR A 174 -6.99 18.41 -10.96
CA THR A 174 -6.16 18.62 -12.16
C THR A 174 -5.02 17.63 -12.29
N ASP A 175 -4.49 17.13 -11.18
CA ASP A 175 -3.42 16.12 -11.13
C ASP A 175 -3.78 15.07 -10.09
N ALA A 176 -3.85 13.82 -10.51
CA ALA A 176 -4.10 12.67 -9.66
C ALA A 176 -3.02 11.65 -9.97
N GLN A 177 -2.29 11.17 -8.94
CA GLN A 177 -1.13 10.30 -9.12
C GLN A 177 -1.46 8.96 -9.82
N SER A 178 -2.74 8.67 -10.08
CA SER A 178 -3.27 7.44 -10.68
C SER A 178 -4.08 7.68 -11.97
N ALA A 179 -4.03 8.85 -12.61
CA ALA A 179 -4.68 9.05 -13.91
C ALA A 179 -3.78 8.59 -15.08
N ASP A 180 -4.36 7.79 -15.97
CA ASP A 180 -3.84 7.47 -17.30
C ASP A 180 -3.24 8.74 -17.94
N PRO A 181 -1.98 8.74 -18.44
CA PRO A 181 -1.24 9.95 -18.84
C PRO A 181 -1.86 10.79 -19.98
N GLY A 182 -3.06 10.47 -20.44
CA GLY A 182 -3.84 11.20 -21.45
C GLY A 182 -5.07 11.95 -20.94
N GLU A 183 -5.53 11.74 -19.70
CA GLU A 183 -6.70 12.44 -19.15
C GLU A 183 -6.25 13.56 -18.19
N SER A 184 -6.12 14.77 -18.71
CA SER A 184 -5.81 15.97 -17.90
C SER A 184 -7.04 16.36 -17.07
N GLY A 185 -7.19 15.70 -15.92
CA GLY A 185 -8.18 16.01 -14.91
C GLY A 185 -9.15 14.86 -14.64
N MET A 186 -9.43 14.65 -13.35
CA MET A 186 -10.33 13.58 -12.90
C MET A 186 -11.78 14.06 -12.97
N ARG A 187 -12.67 13.29 -13.63
CA ARG A 187 -14.10 13.64 -13.69
C ARG A 187 -14.71 13.61 -12.28
N PRO A 188 -15.35 14.71 -11.82
CA PRO A 188 -16.02 14.75 -10.54
C PRO A 188 -17.20 13.77 -10.48
N ASP A 189 -17.39 13.16 -9.32
CA ASP A 189 -18.57 12.37 -8.98
C ASP A 189 -19.09 12.74 -7.59
N ARG A 190 -20.04 11.97 -7.05
CA ARG A 190 -20.65 12.23 -5.73
C ARG A 190 -19.64 12.22 -4.57
N ASP A 191 -18.59 11.42 -4.68
CA ASP A 191 -17.67 11.05 -3.61
C ASP A 191 -16.23 11.56 -3.87
N THR A 192 -15.96 12.03 -5.08
CA THR A 192 -14.74 12.71 -5.50
C THR A 192 -15.11 14.02 -6.21
N ASN A 193 -15.18 15.10 -5.45
CA ASN A 193 -15.46 16.45 -5.96
C ASN A 193 -14.93 17.52 -5.01
N ALA A 194 -14.72 18.72 -5.53
CA ALA A 194 -14.35 19.86 -4.71
C ALA A 194 -15.13 21.09 -5.14
N ARG A 195 -15.81 21.70 -4.19
CA ARG A 195 -16.74 22.80 -4.48
C ARG A 195 -16.82 23.79 -3.35
N ARG A 196 -17.20 25.01 -3.71
CA ARG A 196 -17.56 26.05 -2.77
C ARG A 196 -18.96 25.81 -2.22
N ILE A 197 -19.05 25.57 -0.91
CA ILE A 197 -20.34 25.31 -0.23
C ILE A 197 -20.87 26.51 0.55
N ALA A 198 -20.00 27.50 0.82
CA ALA A 198 -20.35 28.79 1.40
C ALA A 198 -19.37 29.87 0.89
N PRO A 199 -19.65 31.18 1.07
CA PRO A 199 -18.76 32.24 0.61
C PRO A 199 -17.31 32.13 1.13
N ASP A 200 -17.12 31.55 2.31
CA ASP A 200 -15.86 31.37 3.02
C ASP A 200 -15.44 29.90 3.17
N THR A 201 -16.18 28.96 2.57
CA THR A 201 -15.99 27.53 2.84
C THR A 201 -15.94 26.70 1.57
N ILE A 202 -14.87 25.91 1.44
CA ILE A 202 -14.67 24.91 0.39
C ILE A 202 -14.81 23.51 1.01
N SER A 203 -15.55 22.64 0.34
CA SER A 203 -15.62 21.21 0.68
C SER A 203 -14.91 20.41 -0.39
N ILE A 204 -13.97 19.57 0.03
CA ILE A 204 -13.22 18.64 -0.82
C ILE A 204 -13.58 17.23 -0.34
N LEU A 205 -14.16 16.42 -1.22
CA LEU A 205 -14.40 15.00 -1.04
C LEU A 205 -13.50 14.23 -2.01
N LEU A 206 -12.76 13.24 -1.52
CA LEU A 206 -11.86 12.42 -2.31
C LEU A 206 -12.11 10.94 -1.98
N ASP A 207 -12.51 10.16 -2.97
CA ASP A 207 -12.51 8.70 -2.88
C ASP A 207 -11.07 8.21 -3.03
N LEU A 208 -10.46 7.79 -1.92
CA LEU A 208 -9.06 7.41 -1.83
C LEU A 208 -8.70 6.21 -2.74
N THR A 209 -9.65 5.35 -3.08
CA THR A 209 -9.42 4.23 -4.01
C THR A 209 -9.08 4.72 -5.41
N ARG A 210 -9.65 5.85 -5.85
CA ARG A 210 -9.34 6.48 -7.14
C ARG A 210 -7.93 7.06 -7.17
N PHE A 211 -7.33 7.28 -6.00
CA PHE A 211 -5.98 7.83 -5.82
C PHE A 211 -4.93 6.79 -5.39
N GLY A 212 -5.31 5.51 -5.26
CA GLY A 212 -4.40 4.45 -4.78
C GLY A 212 -3.98 4.59 -3.31
N VAL A 213 -4.85 5.18 -2.48
CA VAL A 213 -4.64 5.40 -1.03
C VAL A 213 -5.66 4.58 -0.22
N ASP A 214 -5.88 3.32 -0.60
CA ASP A 214 -6.90 2.43 -0.03
C ASP A 214 -6.35 1.44 1.02
N ASP A 215 -5.09 1.02 0.89
CA ASP A 215 -4.43 0.05 1.80
C ASP A 215 -3.39 0.69 2.73
N GLN A 216 -3.53 2.00 3.00
CA GLN A 216 -2.55 2.77 3.78
C GLN A 216 -3.22 3.59 4.87
N ARG A 217 -2.46 3.89 5.93
CA ARG A 217 -2.89 4.81 6.98
C ARG A 217 -3.17 6.19 6.44
N VAL A 218 -4.31 6.76 6.81
CA VAL A 218 -4.75 8.07 6.32
C VAL A 218 -4.35 9.17 7.30
N ARG A 219 -3.37 9.98 6.90
CA ARG A 219 -2.89 11.20 7.57
C ARG A 219 -2.82 12.32 6.54
N PRO A 220 -3.93 13.06 6.38
CA PRO A 220 -4.04 14.03 5.32
C PRO A 220 -3.27 15.30 5.67
N ASP A 221 -2.45 15.75 4.73
CA ASP A 221 -1.87 17.10 4.73
C ASP A 221 -2.56 17.91 3.62
N LEU A 222 -2.90 19.16 3.92
CA LEU A 222 -3.45 20.09 2.94
C LEU A 222 -2.51 21.27 2.78
N THR A 223 -2.15 21.61 1.55
CA THR A 223 -1.33 22.76 1.23
C THR A 223 -2.08 23.70 0.29
N LEU A 224 -2.24 24.96 0.67
CA LEU A 224 -2.85 25.99 -0.16
C LEU A 224 -1.77 26.92 -0.74
N ASN A 225 -1.73 26.98 -2.06
CA ASN A 225 -0.98 27.94 -2.84
C ASN A 225 -1.96 28.98 -3.41
N ALA A 226 -1.75 30.25 -3.06
CA ALA A 226 -2.59 31.35 -3.54
C ALA A 226 -1.75 32.33 -4.34
N GLN A 227 -2.28 32.77 -5.48
CA GLN A 227 -1.67 33.81 -6.29
C GLN A 227 -2.73 34.72 -6.93
N PHE A 228 -2.30 35.91 -7.34
CA PHE A 228 -3.11 36.86 -8.08
C PHE A 228 -2.49 37.11 -9.45
N ASP A 229 -3.22 36.74 -10.50
CA ASP A 229 -2.79 36.82 -11.89
C ASP A 229 -3.49 37.99 -12.58
N THR A 230 -2.70 38.89 -13.16
CA THR A 230 -3.21 39.99 -14.00
C THR A 230 -3.18 39.61 -15.48
N PRO A 231 -4.03 40.24 -16.34
CA PRO A 231 -3.95 40.07 -17.79
C PRO A 231 -2.55 40.39 -18.36
N SER A 232 -1.86 41.34 -17.73
CA SER A 232 -0.52 41.82 -18.11
C SER A 232 0.63 40.93 -17.60
N THR A 233 0.38 39.63 -17.41
CA THR A 233 1.32 38.59 -16.93
C THR A 233 1.93 38.76 -15.54
N THR A 234 1.70 39.88 -14.84
CA THR A 234 2.17 40.06 -13.46
C THR A 234 1.43 39.09 -12.54
N THR A 235 2.20 38.32 -11.77
CA THR A 235 1.71 37.29 -10.85
C THR A 235 2.24 37.60 -9.46
N VAL A 236 1.35 37.83 -8.50
CA VAL A 236 1.72 37.98 -7.08
C VAL A 236 1.46 36.64 -6.40
N ARG A 237 2.51 36.02 -5.87
CA ARG A 237 2.39 34.77 -5.08
C ARG A 237 2.38 35.09 -3.60
N PHE A 238 1.42 34.54 -2.88
CA PHE A 238 1.37 34.65 -1.43
C PHE A 238 2.11 33.50 -0.77
N ALA A 239 2.47 33.70 0.51
CA ALA A 239 3.00 32.65 1.35
C ALA A 239 2.07 31.45 1.38
N ARG A 240 2.66 30.27 1.22
CA ARG A 240 1.96 28.99 1.22
C ARG A 240 1.41 28.69 2.61
N GLN A 241 0.25 28.06 2.68
CA GLN A 241 -0.37 27.66 3.93
C GLN A 241 -0.41 26.14 4.00
N VAL A 242 0.31 25.57 4.96
CA VAL A 242 0.43 24.11 5.13
C VAL A 242 -0.34 23.71 6.38
N CYS A 243 -1.29 22.80 6.23
CA CYS A 243 -2.16 22.31 7.30
C CYS A 243 -1.90 20.83 7.54
N ARG A 244 -1.54 20.47 8.79
CA ARG A 244 -1.23 19.10 9.25
C ARG A 244 -1.83 18.82 10.62
#